data_AF-A0A944C6V6-F1
#
_entry.id   AF-A0A944C6V6-F1
#
_cell.length_a   1.000
_cell.length_b   1.000
_cell.length_c   1.000
_cell.angle_alpha   90.00
_cell.angle_beta   90.00
_cell.angle_gamma   90.00
#
_symmetry.space_group_name_H-M   'P 1'
#
loop_
_entity.id
_entity.type
_entity.pdbx_description
1 polymer ?
#
loop_
_entity_poly.entity_id
_entity_poly.type
_entity_poly.pdbx_seq_one_letter_code
_entity_poly.pdbx_strand_id
1 'polypeptide(L)'
;MRDFDRVTALYERLSKDDEQQGESNSILNQKRFLEDFARKSGMTNIKHFTDDGYTGRNFNRPGFQAMLAEAEAGKIGTIIVKDMSRFGRNYLEVGFYTEILFPKKQIRFVAINNSVDSDKPQDNDFTPFLNIMNEWYAKDTSNKIKSIFLSRMSDGKRCSGSIPYGYNRLPEDKQTLVVDPVTSQVVKHIFELAAEGLTPPAIARQLTEEKVLIPSAYTLQYHPEQCNRKAEYGCTNWNANTVREILSRQEYLGHTVLR
;
A
#
# COMPACT_ATOMS: atom_id res chain seq x y z
N MET A 1 -17.22 25.94 -4.62
CA MET A 1 -18.35 26.12 -3.67
C MET A 1 -17.79 26.93 -2.51
N ARG A 2 -18.40 28.07 -2.17
CA ARG A 2 -17.92 28.90 -1.06
C ARG A 2 -18.17 28.16 0.26
N ASP A 3 -17.23 28.28 1.19
CA ASP A 3 -17.15 27.52 2.46
C ASP A 3 -18.36 27.67 3.40
N PHE A 4 -19.23 28.65 3.12
CA PHE A 4 -20.39 29.00 3.94
C PHE A 4 -21.63 28.11 3.77
N ASP A 5 -21.69 27.23 2.75
CA ASP A 5 -22.82 26.32 2.54
C ASP A 5 -22.65 24.96 3.23
N ARG A 6 -21.44 24.66 3.71
CA ARG A 6 -21.13 23.35 4.29
C ARG A 6 -21.59 23.27 5.74
N VAL A 7 -22.15 22.12 6.11
CA VAL A 7 -22.69 21.86 7.45
C VAL A 7 -21.55 21.80 8.47
N THR A 8 -21.73 22.47 9.60
CA THR A 8 -20.93 22.29 10.82
C THR A 8 -21.58 21.21 11.68
N ALA A 9 -20.97 20.04 11.70
CA ALA A 9 -21.41 18.92 12.49
C ALA A 9 -20.89 19.04 13.93
N LEU A 10 -21.81 19.06 14.89
CA LEU A 10 -21.50 18.97 16.31
C LEU A 10 -21.76 17.53 16.74
N TYR A 11 -20.76 16.87 17.29
CA TYR A 11 -20.88 15.48 17.69
C TYR A 11 -20.78 15.33 19.21
N GLU A 12 -21.83 14.77 19.80
CA GLU A 12 -21.98 14.58 21.23
C GLU A 12 -22.13 13.11 21.59
N ARG A 13 -21.53 12.70 22.71
CA ARG A 13 -21.61 11.31 23.17
C ARG A 13 -21.76 11.23 24.68
N LEU A 14 -22.81 10.55 25.12
CA LEU A 14 -22.93 10.08 26.50
C LEU A 14 -22.45 8.63 26.57
N SER A 15 -21.49 8.37 27.45
CA SER A 15 -21.01 7.01 27.66
C SER A 15 -21.82 6.35 28.78
N LYS A 16 -22.06 5.05 28.64
CA LYS A 16 -22.77 4.25 29.65
C LYS A 16 -22.10 4.29 31.04
N ASP A 17 -20.79 4.50 31.09
CA ASP A 17 -20.03 4.65 32.33
C ASP A 17 -20.20 6.05 32.97
N ASP A 18 -20.54 7.07 32.17
CA ASP A 18 -20.72 8.46 32.61
C ASP A 18 -22.13 8.74 33.18
N GLU A 19 -23.09 7.82 33.01
CA GLU A 19 -24.47 7.94 33.53
C GLU A 19 -24.51 8.11 35.06
N GLN A 20 -23.50 7.58 35.78
CA GLN A 20 -23.45 7.64 37.25
C GLN A 20 -22.93 8.98 37.82
N GLN A 21 -22.39 9.90 37.00
CA GLN A 21 -21.68 11.10 37.50
C GLN A 21 -22.48 12.43 37.48
N GLY A 22 -23.81 12.39 37.39
CA GLY A 22 -24.68 13.55 37.66
C GLY A 22 -24.79 14.59 36.53
N GLU A 23 -25.67 15.57 36.75
CA GLU A 23 -26.25 16.52 35.77
C GLU A 23 -25.23 17.26 34.87
N SER A 24 -23.99 17.44 35.33
CA SER A 24 -22.90 18.11 34.60
C SER A 24 -22.49 17.41 33.30
N ASN A 25 -22.71 16.09 33.16
CA ASN A 25 -22.36 15.32 31.96
C ASN A 25 -23.52 15.11 30.98
N SER A 26 -24.69 15.70 31.24
CA SER A 26 -25.86 15.59 30.37
C SER A 26 -25.53 15.99 28.92
N ILE A 27 -26.03 15.21 27.96
CA ILE A 27 -25.92 15.46 26.52
C ILE A 27 -26.38 16.90 26.17
N LEU A 28 -27.32 17.45 26.94
CA LEU A 28 -27.87 18.79 26.78
C LEU A 28 -26.84 19.88 27.04
N ASN A 29 -25.98 19.70 28.05
CA ASN A 29 -24.89 20.63 28.35
C ASN A 29 -23.78 20.55 27.31
N GLN A 30 -23.50 19.35 26.80
CA GLN A 30 -22.54 19.17 25.70
C GLN A 30 -23.02 19.88 24.42
N LYS A 31 -24.30 19.73 24.08
CA LYS A 31 -24.91 20.44 22.94
C LYS A 31 -24.76 21.95 23.04
N ARG A 32 -25.15 22.53 24.18
CA ARG A 32 -25.04 23.98 24.41
C ARG A 32 -23.59 24.47 24.31
N PHE A 33 -22.66 23.74 24.92
CA PHE A 33 -21.24 24.08 24.89
C PHE A 33 -20.67 24.10 23.46
N LEU A 34 -21.03 23.11 22.64
CA LEU A 34 -20.58 23.03 21.25
C LEU A 34 -21.26 24.08 20.37
N GLU A 35 -22.54 24.33 20.58
CA GLU A 35 -23.30 25.34 19.86
C GLU A 35 -22.77 26.76 20.15
N ASP A 36 -22.48 27.07 21.42
CA ASP A 36 -21.87 28.34 21.82
C ASP A 36 -20.51 28.55 21.15
N PHE A 37 -19.70 27.50 21.07
CA PHE A 37 -18.39 27.56 20.40
C PHE A 37 -18.54 27.76 18.88
N ALA A 38 -19.44 27.03 18.23
CA ALA A 38 -19.71 27.15 16.80
C ALA A 38 -20.21 28.56 16.44
N ARG A 39 -21.16 29.09 17.21
CA ARG A 39 -21.69 30.45 17.03
C ARG A 39 -20.61 31.52 17.25
N LYS A 40 -19.78 31.40 18.30
CA LYS A 40 -18.63 32.31 18.53
C LYS A 40 -17.63 32.28 17.38
N SER A 41 -17.46 31.13 16.75
CA SER A 41 -16.56 30.96 15.60
C SER A 41 -17.18 31.42 14.26
N GLY A 42 -18.41 31.98 14.28
CA GLY A 42 -19.10 32.45 13.08
C GLY A 42 -19.71 31.34 12.21
N MET A 43 -19.82 30.12 12.73
CA MET A 43 -20.39 28.98 12.00
C MET A 43 -21.91 28.96 12.18
N THR A 44 -22.66 29.05 11.07
CA THR A 44 -24.11 29.25 11.10
C THR A 44 -24.93 28.01 10.74
N ASN A 45 -24.39 27.09 9.93
CA ASN A 45 -25.09 25.89 9.47
C ASN A 45 -24.83 24.70 10.41
N ILE A 46 -25.40 24.73 11.60
CA ILE A 46 -25.13 23.77 12.68
C ILE A 46 -26.04 22.54 12.59
N LYS A 47 -25.47 21.33 12.71
CA LYS A 47 -26.22 20.07 12.82
C LYS A 47 -25.66 19.20 13.94
N HIS A 48 -26.54 18.72 14.82
CA HIS A 48 -26.18 17.87 15.95
C HIS A 48 -26.25 16.38 15.60
N PHE A 49 -25.25 15.64 16.04
CA PHE A 49 -25.17 14.19 15.96
C PHE A 49 -24.89 13.64 17.35
N THR A 50 -25.87 12.92 17.91
CA THR A 50 -25.79 12.40 19.27
C THR A 50 -25.76 10.89 19.30
N ASP A 51 -24.90 10.33 20.16
CA ASP A 51 -24.93 8.92 20.54
C ASP A 51 -25.12 8.79 22.06
N ASP A 52 -26.20 8.12 22.47
CA ASP A 52 -26.56 7.89 23.87
C ASP A 52 -26.34 6.42 24.27
N GLY A 53 -25.71 6.18 25.42
CA GLY A 53 -25.41 4.84 25.93
C GLY A 53 -24.30 4.06 25.21
N TYR A 54 -23.52 4.70 24.33
CA TYR A 54 -22.47 4.02 23.54
C TYR A 54 -21.07 4.13 24.17
N THR A 55 -20.34 3.01 24.16
CA THR A 55 -18.95 2.96 24.67
C THR A 55 -17.97 3.59 23.67
N GLY A 56 -16.92 4.22 24.20
CA GLY A 56 -15.87 4.86 23.40
C GLY A 56 -15.02 3.91 22.56
N ARG A 57 -15.13 2.59 22.80
CA ARG A 57 -14.33 1.53 22.13
C ARG A 57 -14.94 1.04 20.82
N ASN A 58 -16.26 1.10 20.67
CA ASN A 58 -16.94 0.64 19.46
C ASN A 58 -17.34 1.84 18.59
N PHE A 59 -17.01 1.80 17.29
CA PHE A 59 -17.36 2.83 16.31
C PHE A 59 -18.64 2.52 15.53
N ASN A 60 -19.28 1.38 15.79
CA ASN A 60 -20.61 1.06 15.27
C ASN A 60 -21.68 1.82 16.05
N ARG A 61 -21.72 3.15 15.87
CA ARG A 61 -22.66 4.06 16.53
C ARG A 61 -23.51 4.78 15.48
N PRO A 62 -24.84 4.86 15.65
CA PRO A 62 -25.73 5.39 14.63
C PRO A 62 -25.51 6.89 14.37
N GLY A 63 -25.28 7.70 15.40
CA GLY A 63 -25.01 9.14 15.26
C GLY A 63 -23.67 9.41 14.59
N PHE A 64 -22.63 8.69 15.00
CA PHE A 64 -21.31 8.76 14.38
C PHE A 64 -21.31 8.31 12.90
N GLN A 65 -22.00 7.21 12.58
CA GLN A 65 -22.11 6.72 11.20
C GLN A 65 -22.92 7.67 10.31
N ALA A 66 -24.00 8.26 10.83
CA ALA A 66 -24.76 9.27 10.11
C ALA A 66 -23.91 10.51 9.79
N MET A 67 -23.10 10.96 10.76
CA MET A 67 -22.14 12.05 10.55
C MET A 67 -21.10 11.67 9.49
N LEU A 68 -20.51 10.48 9.58
CA LEU A 68 -19.52 10.02 8.59
C LEU A 68 -20.12 9.90 7.18
N ALA A 69 -21.34 9.38 7.04
CA ALA A 69 -22.01 9.29 5.75
C ALA A 69 -22.23 10.67 5.12
N GLU A 70 -22.57 11.69 5.92
CA GLU A 70 -22.72 13.06 5.44
C GLU A 70 -21.37 13.74 5.13
N ALA A 71 -20.33 13.39 5.88
CA ALA A 71 -18.95 13.80 5.59
C ALA A 71 -18.45 13.18 4.27
N GLU A 72 -18.73 11.89 4.03
CA GLU A 72 -18.38 11.21 2.79
C GLU A 72 -19.13 11.77 1.58
N ALA A 73 -20.41 12.15 1.78
CA ALA A 73 -21.22 12.85 0.79
C ALA A 73 -20.76 14.31 0.53
N GLY A 74 -19.77 14.81 1.27
CA GLY A 74 -19.21 16.15 1.10
C GLY A 74 -20.13 17.29 1.56
N LYS A 75 -21.12 16.98 2.41
CA LYS A 75 -22.06 17.96 2.96
C LYS A 75 -21.51 18.68 4.19
N ILE A 76 -20.65 18.01 4.95
CA ILE A 76 -20.02 18.55 6.16
C ILE A 76 -18.72 19.26 5.77
N GLY A 77 -18.50 20.44 6.33
CA GLY A 77 -17.26 21.22 6.17
C GLY A 77 -16.45 21.28 7.45
N THR A 78 -17.11 21.22 8.62
CA THR A 78 -16.44 21.27 9.92
C THR A 78 -17.08 20.27 10.87
N ILE A 79 -16.27 19.55 11.63
CA ILE A 79 -16.69 18.66 12.71
C ILE A 79 -16.12 19.19 14.03
N ILE A 80 -16.98 19.37 15.04
CA ILE A 80 -16.59 19.88 16.36
C ILE A 80 -16.99 18.86 17.42
N VAL A 81 -16.04 18.56 18.30
CA VAL A 81 -16.22 17.70 19.46
C VAL A 81 -15.69 18.37 20.72
N LYS A 82 -16.26 18.00 21.88
CA LYS A 82 -15.80 18.53 23.18
C LYS A 82 -14.36 18.11 23.45
N ASP A 83 -14.08 16.82 23.30
CA ASP A 83 -12.78 16.22 23.59
C ASP A 83 -12.59 14.95 22.74
N MET A 84 -11.33 14.52 22.56
CA MET A 84 -11.00 13.36 21.72
C MET A 84 -11.65 12.07 22.17
N SER A 85 -11.91 11.92 23.46
CA SER A 85 -12.57 10.72 23.97
C SER A 85 -14.01 10.59 23.48
N ARG A 86 -14.67 11.70 23.08
CA ARG A 86 -16.03 11.66 22.52
C ARG A 86 -16.02 11.05 21.14
N PHE A 87 -15.07 11.44 20.30
CA PHE A 87 -14.89 10.91 18.95
C PHE A 87 -14.57 9.40 18.99
N GLY A 88 -13.53 8.99 19.72
CA GLY A 88 -13.23 7.58 19.90
C GLY A 88 -12.05 7.32 20.83
N ARG A 89 -12.02 6.12 21.43
CA ARG A 89 -10.88 5.64 22.25
C ARG A 89 -9.87 4.80 21.46
N ASN A 90 -10.23 4.32 20.26
CA ASN A 90 -9.26 3.64 19.39
C ASN A 90 -8.46 4.69 18.61
N TYR A 91 -7.27 5.01 19.12
CA TYR A 91 -6.42 6.05 18.54
C TYR A 91 -6.07 5.82 17.06
N LEU A 92 -6.00 4.57 16.60
CA LEU A 92 -5.73 4.26 15.19
C LEU A 92 -6.88 4.70 14.27
N GLU A 93 -8.11 4.37 14.65
CA GLU A 93 -9.30 4.75 13.88
C GLU A 93 -9.52 6.26 13.94
N VAL A 94 -9.33 6.87 15.12
CA VAL A 94 -9.42 8.33 15.26
C VAL A 94 -8.42 9.03 14.34
N GLY A 95 -7.15 8.62 14.38
CA GLY A 95 -6.11 9.18 13.51
C GLY A 95 -6.39 9.00 12.02
N PHE A 96 -6.93 7.85 11.60
CA PHE A 96 -7.34 7.63 10.22
C PHE A 96 -8.40 8.65 9.76
N TYR A 97 -9.43 8.88 10.57
CA TYR A 97 -10.48 9.83 10.21
C TYR A 97 -9.97 11.28 10.20
N THR A 98 -9.25 11.70 11.24
CA THR A 98 -8.83 13.10 11.41
C THR A 98 -7.72 13.51 10.45
N GLU A 99 -6.80 12.60 10.10
CA GLU A 99 -5.61 12.93 9.31
C GLU A 99 -5.71 12.49 7.83
N ILE A 100 -6.57 11.52 7.48
CA ILE A 100 -6.69 11.03 6.10
C ILE A 100 -8.06 11.36 5.52
N LEU A 101 -9.15 10.91 6.15
CA LEU A 101 -10.47 11.06 5.57
C LEU A 101 -10.91 12.53 5.52
N PHE A 102 -10.79 13.24 6.64
CA PHE A 102 -11.25 14.62 6.75
C PHE A 102 -10.43 15.58 5.87
N PRO A 103 -9.08 15.55 5.84
CA PRO A 103 -8.31 16.42 4.96
C PRO A 103 -8.57 16.13 3.47
N LYS A 104 -8.68 14.85 3.08
CA LYS A 104 -9.04 14.47 1.70
C LYS A 104 -10.40 15.01 1.27
N LYS A 105 -11.33 15.15 2.21
CA LYS A 105 -12.68 15.69 1.99
C LYS A 105 -12.77 17.20 2.26
N GLN A 106 -11.67 17.87 2.59
CA GLN A 106 -11.63 19.28 3.00
C GLN A 106 -12.54 19.58 4.19
N ILE A 107 -12.53 18.69 5.17
CA ILE A 107 -13.28 18.81 6.43
C ILE A 107 -12.31 19.25 7.51
N ARG A 108 -12.64 20.35 8.19
CA ARG A 108 -11.93 20.82 9.37
C ARG A 108 -12.42 20.09 10.62
N PHE A 109 -11.51 19.66 11.47
CA PHE A 109 -11.83 18.95 12.71
C PHE A 109 -11.32 19.75 13.91
N VAL A 110 -12.20 19.96 14.89
CA VAL A 110 -11.91 20.76 16.09
C VAL A 110 -12.27 20.00 17.36
N ALA A 111 -11.31 19.92 18.28
CA ALA A 111 -11.47 19.40 19.63
C ALA A 111 -11.25 20.51 20.65
N ILE A 112 -12.32 20.95 21.31
CA ILE A 112 -12.27 22.17 22.13
C ILE A 112 -11.34 22.01 23.34
N ASN A 113 -11.49 20.94 24.13
CA ASN A 113 -10.72 20.75 25.35
C ASN A 113 -9.28 20.29 25.11
N ASN A 114 -9.02 19.70 23.94
CA ASN A 114 -7.68 19.24 23.57
C ASN A 114 -6.90 20.31 22.79
N SER A 115 -7.51 21.47 22.50
CA SER A 115 -6.95 22.51 21.63
C SER A 115 -6.47 21.99 20.26
N VAL A 116 -7.07 20.90 19.77
CA VAL A 116 -6.72 20.30 18.48
C VAL A 116 -7.56 20.94 17.40
N ASP A 117 -6.91 21.48 16.38
CA ASP A 117 -7.54 22.06 15.21
C ASP A 117 -6.76 21.60 13.97
N SER A 118 -7.41 20.83 13.09
CA SER A 118 -6.75 20.26 11.92
C SER A 118 -6.24 21.32 10.93
N ASP A 119 -6.73 22.55 11.03
CA ASP A 119 -6.29 23.68 10.19
C ASP A 119 -5.04 24.39 10.75
N LYS A 120 -4.63 24.05 11.98
CA LYS A 120 -3.45 24.59 12.66
C LYS A 120 -2.52 23.43 13.06
N PRO A 121 -1.60 23.00 12.18
CA PRO A 121 -0.75 21.82 12.40
C PRO A 121 0.31 21.97 13.50
N GLN A 122 0.39 23.11 14.20
CA GLN A 122 1.52 23.44 15.08
C GLN A 122 1.57 22.63 16.39
N ASP A 123 0.49 21.93 16.78
CA ASP A 123 0.38 21.19 18.06
C ASP A 123 -0.02 19.71 17.87
N ASN A 124 0.28 19.11 16.72
CA ASN A 124 -0.14 17.73 16.45
C ASN A 124 0.77 16.68 17.15
N ASP A 125 0.38 16.30 18.36
CA ASP A 125 0.82 15.13 19.15
C ASP A 125 0.64 13.76 18.42
N PHE A 126 0.14 13.79 17.18
CA PHE A 126 -0.24 12.64 16.37
C PHE A 126 0.83 12.15 15.39
N THR A 127 2.02 12.78 15.38
CA THR A 127 3.15 12.37 14.55
C THR A 127 3.45 10.85 14.58
N PRO A 128 3.41 10.16 15.74
CA PRO A 128 3.60 8.70 15.78
C PRO A 128 2.55 7.90 15.01
N PHE A 129 1.30 8.37 14.95
CA PHE A 129 0.23 7.70 14.21
C PHE A 129 0.37 7.86 12.71
N LEU A 130 0.87 9.01 12.23
CA LEU A 130 1.17 9.22 10.81
C LEU A 130 2.16 8.19 10.28
N ASN A 131 3.17 7.84 11.08
CA ASN A 131 4.15 6.83 10.71
C ASN A 131 3.51 5.43 10.61
N ILE A 132 2.68 5.06 11.59
CA ILE A 132 1.98 3.77 11.58
C ILE A 132 1.02 3.65 10.40
N MET A 133 0.28 4.72 10.08
CA MET A 133 -0.67 4.74 8.98
C MET A 133 0.01 4.66 7.61
N ASN A 134 1.12 5.37 7.43
CA ASN A 134 1.93 5.27 6.22
C ASN A 134 2.49 3.85 6.05
N GLU A 135 2.96 3.23 7.13
CA GLU A 135 3.44 1.85 7.10
C GLU A 135 2.31 0.86 6.75
N TRP A 136 1.11 1.08 7.31
CA TRP A 136 -0.05 0.24 7.01
C TRP A 136 -0.51 0.35 5.55
N TYR A 137 -0.56 1.56 5.00
CA TYR A 137 -0.93 1.78 3.59
C TYR A 137 0.09 1.16 2.61
N ALA A 138 1.38 1.25 2.93
CA ALA A 138 2.44 0.55 2.20
C ALA A 138 2.29 -0.99 2.29
N LYS A 139 1.88 -1.49 3.46
CA LYS A 139 1.66 -2.92 3.70
C LYS A 139 0.44 -3.46 2.96
N ASP A 140 -0.66 -2.73 2.91
CA ASP A 140 -1.87 -3.13 2.17
C ASP A 140 -1.60 -3.24 0.67
N THR A 141 -0.92 -2.24 0.10
CA THR A 141 -0.47 -2.27 -1.30
C THR A 141 0.40 -3.50 -1.58
N SER A 142 1.34 -3.79 -0.68
CA SER A 142 2.21 -4.96 -0.80
C SER A 142 1.44 -6.28 -0.72
N ASN A 143 0.43 -6.38 0.16
CA ASN A 143 -0.42 -7.56 0.28
C ASN A 143 -1.29 -7.78 -0.95
N LYS A 144 -1.83 -6.71 -1.55
CA LYS A 144 -2.60 -6.79 -2.79
C LYS A 144 -1.75 -7.25 -3.99
N ILE A 145 -0.51 -6.80 -4.07
CA ILE A 145 0.42 -7.27 -5.10
C ILE A 145 0.73 -8.75 -4.90
N LYS A 146 0.98 -9.18 -3.65
CA LYS A 146 1.20 -10.60 -3.31
C LYS A 146 0.00 -11.48 -3.66
N SER A 147 -1.23 -11.03 -3.41
CA SER A 147 -2.44 -11.80 -3.74
C SER A 147 -2.62 -11.97 -5.24
N ILE A 148 -2.30 -10.95 -6.05
CA ILE A 148 -2.28 -11.06 -7.51
C ILE A 148 -1.26 -12.11 -7.97
N PHE A 149 -0.06 -12.11 -7.39
CA PHE A 149 0.96 -13.10 -7.72
C PHE A 149 0.55 -14.53 -7.30
N LEU A 150 0.00 -14.70 -6.11
CA LEU A 150 -0.49 -16.01 -5.63
C LEU A 150 -1.63 -16.55 -6.50
N SER A 151 -2.56 -15.69 -6.93
CA SER A 151 -3.62 -16.07 -7.87
C SER A 151 -3.05 -16.51 -9.21
N ARG A 152 -2.07 -15.77 -9.75
CA ARG A 152 -1.38 -16.17 -10.99
C ARG A 152 -0.63 -17.49 -10.86
N MET A 153 0.04 -17.75 -9.73
CA MET A 153 0.70 -19.03 -9.46
C MET A 153 -0.31 -20.18 -9.41
N SER A 154 -1.46 -19.97 -8.76
CA SER A 154 -2.52 -20.98 -8.63
C SER A 154 -3.12 -21.35 -9.99
N ASP A 155 -3.21 -20.37 -10.89
CA ASP A 155 -3.61 -20.57 -12.29
C ASP A 155 -2.51 -21.23 -13.17
N GLY A 156 -1.34 -21.54 -12.60
CA GLY A 156 -0.18 -22.04 -13.36
C GLY A 156 0.44 -20.99 -14.29
N LYS A 157 0.08 -19.71 -14.14
CA LYS A 157 0.58 -18.62 -14.98
C LYS A 157 1.93 -18.12 -14.47
N ARG A 158 2.80 -17.75 -15.40
CA ARG A 158 4.12 -17.22 -15.09
C ARG A 158 4.00 -15.90 -14.32
N CYS A 159 4.70 -15.82 -13.19
CA CYS A 159 4.67 -14.65 -12.31
C CYS A 159 5.89 -13.72 -12.48
N SER A 160 7.00 -14.24 -13.01
CA SER A 160 8.23 -13.46 -13.22
C SER A 160 8.29 -12.85 -14.62
N GLY A 161 8.58 -11.55 -14.66
CA GLY A 161 8.88 -10.81 -15.90
C GLY A 161 10.29 -11.04 -16.44
N SER A 162 11.15 -11.76 -15.71
CA SER A 162 12.47 -12.16 -16.22
C SER A 162 12.32 -13.41 -17.10
N ILE A 163 13.06 -13.47 -18.20
CA ILE A 163 13.10 -14.62 -19.10
C ILE A 163 14.40 -15.39 -18.81
N PRO A 164 14.35 -16.70 -18.52
CA PRO A 164 15.56 -17.49 -18.38
C PRO A 164 16.29 -17.64 -19.71
N TYR A 165 17.61 -17.63 -19.66
CA TYR A 165 18.44 -17.89 -20.84
C TYR A 165 18.12 -19.29 -21.41
N GLY A 166 18.10 -19.48 -22.73
CA GLY A 166 17.59 -20.72 -23.33
C GLY A 166 16.09 -20.74 -23.63
N TYR A 167 15.35 -19.70 -23.20
CA TYR A 167 13.93 -19.52 -23.50
C TYR A 167 13.67 -18.16 -24.11
N ASN A 168 12.67 -18.10 -24.99
CA ASN A 168 12.16 -16.89 -25.61
C ASN A 168 10.66 -16.76 -25.31
N ARG A 169 10.14 -15.52 -25.34
CA ARG A 169 8.69 -15.28 -25.31
C ARG A 169 8.07 -15.56 -26.67
N LEU A 170 6.84 -16.07 -26.68
CA LEU A 170 6.03 -16.01 -27.89
C LEU A 170 5.68 -14.55 -28.21
N PRO A 171 5.74 -14.13 -29.48
CA PRO A 171 5.32 -12.79 -29.89
C PRO A 171 3.86 -12.49 -29.54
N GLU A 172 3.00 -13.51 -29.65
CA GLU A 172 1.54 -13.41 -29.41
C GLU A 172 1.15 -13.56 -27.94
N ASP A 173 1.94 -14.32 -27.15
CA ASP A 173 1.67 -14.54 -25.73
C ASP A 173 2.92 -14.29 -24.88
N LYS A 174 2.86 -13.23 -24.08
CA LYS A 174 3.95 -12.82 -23.18
C LYS A 174 4.13 -13.76 -21.99
N GLN A 175 3.17 -14.65 -21.72
CA GLN A 175 3.21 -15.56 -20.58
C GLN A 175 3.91 -16.88 -20.90
N THR A 176 3.77 -17.35 -22.14
CA THR A 176 4.34 -18.62 -22.58
C THR A 176 5.78 -18.46 -23.04
N LEU A 177 6.65 -19.34 -22.52
CA LEU A 177 8.05 -19.44 -22.93
C LEU A 177 8.24 -20.61 -23.88
N VAL A 178 8.97 -20.36 -24.97
CA VAL A 178 9.37 -21.36 -25.95
C VAL A 178 10.87 -21.56 -25.84
N VAL A 179 11.30 -22.82 -25.97
CA VAL A 179 12.73 -23.17 -25.93
C VAL A 179 13.40 -22.62 -27.19
N ASP A 180 14.48 -21.87 -27.00
CA ASP A 180 15.32 -21.42 -28.08
C ASP A 180 16.29 -22.55 -28.49
N PRO A 181 16.28 -23.02 -29.75
CA PRO A 181 17.13 -24.13 -30.18
C PRO A 181 18.63 -23.86 -30.02
N VAL A 182 19.08 -22.59 -30.09
CA VAL A 182 20.51 -22.26 -30.00
C VAL A 182 20.94 -22.09 -28.56
N THR A 183 20.26 -21.22 -27.80
CA THR A 183 20.68 -20.92 -26.42
C THR A 183 20.36 -22.06 -25.46
N SER A 184 19.38 -22.92 -25.74
CA SER A 184 19.11 -24.12 -24.92
C SER A 184 20.24 -25.14 -24.99
N GLN A 185 20.95 -25.26 -26.13
CA GLN A 185 22.12 -26.14 -26.23
C GLN A 185 23.25 -25.64 -25.34
N VAL A 186 23.48 -24.32 -25.32
CA VAL A 186 24.47 -23.71 -24.41
C VAL A 186 24.11 -23.96 -22.95
N VAL A 187 22.84 -23.85 -22.58
CA VAL A 187 22.40 -24.16 -21.20
C VAL A 187 22.64 -25.64 -20.86
N LYS A 188 22.27 -26.57 -21.75
CA LYS A 188 22.55 -28.00 -21.55
C LYS A 188 24.04 -28.27 -21.38
N HIS A 189 24.85 -27.67 -22.23
CA HIS A 189 26.31 -27.79 -22.16
C HIS A 189 26.87 -27.29 -20.81
N ILE A 190 26.36 -26.18 -20.28
CA ILE A 190 26.72 -25.68 -18.95
C ILE A 190 26.39 -26.69 -17.84
N PHE A 191 25.23 -27.36 -17.91
CA PHE A 191 24.83 -28.37 -16.94
C PHE A 191 25.68 -29.65 -17.08
N GLU A 192 26.04 -30.06 -18.29
CA GLU A 192 26.94 -31.18 -18.55
C GLU A 192 28.32 -30.94 -17.96
N LEU A 193 28.94 -29.79 -18.24
CA LEU A 193 30.24 -29.42 -17.67
C LEU A 193 30.20 -29.34 -16.13
N ALA A 194 29.08 -28.88 -15.56
CA ALA A 194 28.91 -28.88 -14.11
C ALA A 194 28.77 -30.31 -13.55
N ALA A 195 28.10 -31.22 -14.27
CA ALA A 195 27.96 -32.63 -13.89
C ALA A 195 29.29 -33.39 -13.99
N GLU A 196 30.17 -33.01 -14.92
CA GLU A 196 31.55 -33.50 -15.03
C GLU A 196 32.46 -32.99 -13.91
N GLY A 197 31.98 -32.08 -13.05
CA GLY A 197 32.69 -31.59 -11.88
C GLY A 197 33.47 -30.29 -12.10
N LEU A 198 33.29 -29.60 -13.23
CA LEU A 198 33.92 -28.30 -13.45
C LEU A 198 33.31 -27.22 -12.53
N THR A 199 34.17 -26.34 -12.04
CA THR A 199 33.74 -25.20 -11.22
C THR A 199 33.16 -24.07 -12.10
N PRO A 200 32.23 -23.24 -11.60
CA PRO A 200 31.64 -22.15 -12.38
C PRO A 200 32.63 -21.18 -13.06
N PRO A 201 33.79 -20.84 -12.45
CA PRO A 201 34.83 -20.07 -13.13
C PRO A 201 35.50 -20.81 -14.30
N ALA A 202 35.71 -22.13 -14.17
CA ALA A 202 36.28 -22.95 -15.24
C ALA A 202 35.31 -23.03 -16.44
N ILE A 203 34.02 -23.24 -16.16
CA ILE A 203 32.95 -23.25 -17.18
C ILE A 203 32.90 -21.89 -17.90
N ALA A 204 32.94 -20.78 -17.16
CA ALA A 204 32.94 -19.45 -17.75
C ALA A 204 34.15 -19.21 -18.68
N ARG A 205 35.34 -19.67 -18.28
CA ARG A 205 36.54 -19.57 -19.11
C ARG A 205 36.40 -20.39 -20.40
N GLN A 206 35.92 -21.62 -20.30
CA GLN A 206 35.70 -22.49 -21.46
C GLN A 206 34.71 -21.88 -22.46
N LEU A 207 33.56 -21.39 -21.99
CA LEU A 207 32.57 -20.70 -22.84
C LEU A 207 33.13 -19.43 -23.52
N THR A 208 34.04 -18.73 -22.84
CA THR A 208 34.72 -17.56 -23.39
C THR A 208 35.71 -17.96 -24.49
N GLU A 209 36.45 -19.06 -24.30
CA GLU A 209 37.38 -19.63 -25.29
C GLU A 209 36.65 -20.18 -26.53
N GLU A 210 35.47 -20.79 -26.33
CA GLU A 210 34.55 -21.23 -27.38
C GLU A 210 33.84 -20.08 -28.11
N LYS A 211 34.06 -18.82 -27.67
CA LYS A 211 33.44 -17.60 -28.20
C LYS A 211 31.90 -17.62 -28.18
N VAL A 212 31.32 -18.22 -27.15
CA VAL A 212 29.87 -18.26 -26.95
C VAL A 212 29.39 -16.88 -26.48
N LEU A 213 28.35 -16.35 -27.13
CA LEU A 213 27.75 -15.07 -26.76
C LEU A 213 27.14 -15.13 -25.35
N ILE A 214 27.34 -14.07 -24.56
CA ILE A 214 26.71 -13.96 -23.25
C ILE A 214 25.19 -13.73 -23.39
N PRO A 215 24.36 -14.08 -22.38
CA PRO A 215 22.92 -13.95 -22.46
C PRO A 215 22.41 -12.57 -22.87
N SER A 216 23.04 -11.49 -22.39
CA SER A 216 22.68 -10.11 -22.74
C SER A 216 23.04 -9.76 -24.19
N ALA A 217 24.21 -10.18 -24.68
CA ALA A 217 24.64 -9.94 -26.06
C ALA A 217 23.80 -10.73 -27.07
N TYR A 218 23.46 -11.99 -26.74
CA TYR A 218 22.58 -12.80 -27.55
C TYR A 218 21.17 -12.20 -27.64
N THR A 219 20.59 -11.82 -26.50
CA THR A 219 19.27 -11.18 -26.46
C THR A 219 19.27 -9.88 -27.25
N LEU A 220 20.34 -9.07 -27.17
CA LEU A 220 20.44 -7.83 -27.96
C LEU A 220 20.47 -8.09 -29.47
N GLN A 221 21.13 -9.17 -29.92
CA GLN A 221 21.29 -9.49 -31.34
C GLN A 221 20.04 -10.09 -31.98
N TYR A 222 19.31 -10.96 -31.26
CA TYR A 222 18.18 -11.71 -31.82
C TYR A 222 16.81 -11.30 -31.28
N HIS A 223 16.76 -10.72 -30.07
CA HIS A 223 15.53 -10.36 -29.34
C HIS A 223 15.65 -9.00 -28.63
N PRO A 224 15.91 -7.89 -29.36
CA PRO A 224 16.14 -6.58 -28.75
C PRO A 224 14.96 -6.10 -27.88
N GLU A 225 13.74 -6.56 -28.15
CA GLU A 225 12.52 -6.31 -27.37
C GLU A 225 12.53 -6.95 -25.97
N GLN A 226 13.43 -7.90 -25.72
CA GLN A 226 13.60 -8.62 -24.45
C GLN A 226 14.83 -8.15 -23.67
N CYS A 227 15.63 -7.24 -24.26
CA CYS A 227 16.88 -6.78 -23.67
C CYS A 227 16.65 -5.69 -22.60
N ASN A 228 17.28 -5.86 -21.44
CA ASN A 228 17.43 -4.75 -20.49
C ASN A 228 18.61 -3.86 -20.91
N ARG A 229 18.46 -2.53 -20.75
CA ARG A 229 19.20 -1.42 -21.41
C ARG A 229 20.75 -1.35 -21.24
N LYS A 230 21.46 -2.40 -20.84
CA LYS A 230 22.93 -2.40 -20.62
C LYS A 230 23.66 -3.58 -21.29
N ALA A 231 23.25 -3.98 -22.49
CA ALA A 231 23.96 -5.03 -23.24
C ALA A 231 24.93 -4.41 -24.25
N GLU A 232 26.15 -4.93 -24.30
CA GLU A 232 27.15 -4.62 -25.31
C GLU A 232 27.11 -5.68 -26.43
N TYR A 233 27.27 -5.25 -27.68
CA TYR A 233 27.22 -6.13 -28.85
C TYR A 233 28.42 -7.07 -28.89
N GLY A 234 28.18 -8.36 -29.17
CA GLY A 234 29.24 -9.33 -29.46
C GLY A 234 30.10 -9.75 -28.26
N CYS A 235 29.71 -9.41 -27.03
CA CYS A 235 30.45 -9.83 -25.85
C CYS A 235 30.38 -11.34 -25.63
N THR A 236 31.53 -11.98 -25.50
CA THR A 236 31.69 -13.41 -25.19
C THR A 236 32.36 -13.63 -23.83
N ASN A 237 32.56 -12.57 -23.03
CA ASN A 237 33.22 -12.65 -21.74
C ASN A 237 32.24 -13.16 -20.67
N TRP A 238 32.26 -14.46 -20.42
CA TRP A 238 31.41 -15.07 -19.40
C TRP A 238 31.95 -14.80 -17.99
N ASN A 239 31.05 -14.45 -17.08
CA ASN A 239 31.35 -14.31 -15.66
C ASN A 239 30.89 -15.58 -14.91
N ALA A 240 31.70 -16.06 -13.97
CA ALA A 240 31.36 -17.16 -13.07
C ALA A 240 30.02 -16.93 -12.32
N ASN A 241 29.67 -15.68 -12.01
CA ASN A 241 28.39 -15.34 -11.39
C ASN A 241 27.21 -15.64 -12.32
N THR A 242 27.32 -15.33 -13.62
CA THR A 242 26.28 -15.62 -14.62
C THR A 242 26.06 -17.13 -14.74
N VAL A 243 27.14 -17.91 -14.77
CA VAL A 243 27.06 -19.39 -14.78
C VAL A 243 26.40 -19.92 -13.51
N ARG A 244 26.78 -19.39 -12.33
CA ARG A 244 26.16 -19.77 -11.05
C ARG A 244 24.66 -19.44 -11.02
N GLU A 245 24.27 -18.29 -11.55
CA GLU A 245 22.86 -17.91 -11.67
C GLU A 245 22.08 -18.85 -12.59
N ILE A 246 22.67 -19.32 -13.69
CA ILE A 246 22.03 -20.30 -14.57
C ILE A 246 21.87 -21.64 -13.85
N LEU A 247 22.92 -22.15 -13.20
CA LEU A 247 22.88 -23.43 -12.49
C LEU A 247 21.90 -23.47 -11.30
N SER A 248 21.64 -22.31 -10.68
CA SER A 248 20.74 -22.18 -9.52
C SER A 248 19.28 -21.89 -9.88
N ARG A 249 18.96 -21.69 -11.17
CA ARG A 249 17.59 -21.43 -11.62
C ARG A 249 16.77 -22.72 -11.61
N GLN A 250 15.72 -22.73 -10.78
CA GLN A 250 14.78 -23.84 -10.71
C GLN A 250 13.82 -23.87 -11.91
N GLU A 251 13.75 -22.81 -12.71
CA GLU A 251 12.93 -22.77 -13.92
C GLU A 251 13.37 -23.82 -14.95
N TYR A 252 14.66 -24.21 -14.97
CA TYR A 252 15.16 -25.29 -15.83
C TYR A 252 14.67 -26.68 -15.41
N LEU A 253 14.14 -26.83 -14.19
CA LEU A 253 13.48 -28.05 -13.69
C LEU A 253 11.96 -28.03 -13.95
N GLY A 254 11.43 -26.98 -14.61
CA GLY A 254 10.01 -26.80 -14.85
C GLY A 254 9.24 -26.13 -13.70
N HIS A 255 9.93 -25.61 -12.69
CA HIS A 255 9.27 -24.91 -11.58
C HIS A 255 8.89 -23.48 -11.97
N THR A 256 7.70 -23.04 -11.55
CA THR A 256 7.27 -21.64 -11.67
C THR A 256 7.63 -20.90 -10.38
N VAL A 257 8.66 -20.06 -10.42
CA VAL A 257 9.17 -19.32 -9.25
C VAL A 257 8.84 -17.83 -9.35
N LEU A 258 8.43 -17.23 -8.22
CA LEU A 258 8.37 -15.77 -8.06
C LEU A 258 9.66 -15.31 -7.39
N ARG A 259 10.38 -14.45 -8.08
CA ARG A 259 11.64 -13.86 -7.64
C ARG A 259 11.51 -12.35 -7.60
#